data_AF-A0A8R2AFI5-F1
#
_entry.id   AF-A0A8R2AFI5-F1
#
_cell.length_a   1.000
_cell.length_b   1.000
_cell.length_c   1.000
_cell.angle_alpha   90.00
_cell.angle_beta   90.00
_cell.angle_gamma   90.00
#
_symmetry.space_group_name_H-M   'P 1'
#
loop_
_entity.id
_entity.type
_entity.pdbx_description
1 polymer ?
#
loop_
_entity_poly.entity_id
_entity_poly.type
_entity_poly.pdbx_seq_one_letter_code
_entity_poly.pdbx_strand_id
1 'polypeptide(L)'
;MLLPACSVCHENMKQWETILSTTCGHLFHSNCIHKWLNSSTTCPQCRHDCDKTSIIRVHLTFNYEGEPEAVSKLKQAISEIDKSKRELKLIKTKCKMLKRDAEKQSKASKMLREESNMYEKKIIEIKNNKSRNEMLARYTDAKTWNQSLIEDVLRIIEKLSDVITEYGRANGSHEGAMGPHRIAVANFKTNIKTLSRSNLNIGTKVKIGQSMTKNLRIVIESFRGLLKAYVTRRKQIAAGVFI
;
A
#
# COMPACT_ATOMS: atom_id res chain seq x y z
N MET A 1 -2.62 70.96 -38.79
CA MET A 1 -3.36 72.18 -38.39
C MET A 1 -2.50 72.96 -37.43
N LEU A 2 -2.30 74.26 -37.67
CA LEU A 2 -1.60 75.14 -36.72
C LEU A 2 -2.63 75.59 -35.66
N LEU A 3 -2.34 75.35 -34.39
CA LEU A 3 -3.13 75.89 -33.27
C LEU A 3 -2.62 77.29 -32.91
N PRO A 4 -3.49 78.23 -32.50
CA PRO A 4 -3.04 79.51 -31.99
C PRO A 4 -2.19 79.29 -30.72
N ALA A 5 -1.04 79.94 -30.65
CA ALA A 5 -0.11 79.87 -29.53
C ALA A 5 -0.15 81.16 -28.71
N CYS A 6 -0.07 81.05 -27.38
CA CYS A 6 -0.03 82.21 -26.51
C CYS A 6 1.39 82.81 -26.51
N SER A 7 1.56 84.06 -26.89
CA SER A 7 2.91 84.66 -26.98
C SER A 7 3.58 84.99 -25.66
N VAL A 8 2.87 84.84 -24.53
CA VAL A 8 3.42 85.04 -23.18
C VAL A 8 4.07 83.76 -22.65
N CYS A 9 3.49 82.58 -22.92
CA CYS A 9 4.01 81.29 -22.43
C CYS A 9 4.51 80.36 -23.55
N HIS A 10 4.28 80.72 -24.81
CA HIS A 10 4.64 79.97 -26.01
C HIS A 10 4.00 78.57 -26.15
N GLU A 11 2.92 78.29 -25.39
CA GLU A 11 2.14 77.05 -25.50
C GLU A 11 0.93 77.19 -26.43
N ASN A 12 0.56 76.09 -27.10
CA ASN A 12 -0.65 76.00 -27.92
C ASN A 12 -1.91 76.04 -27.06
N MET A 13 -2.88 76.85 -27.47
CA MET A 13 -4.18 76.96 -26.81
C MET A 13 -5.04 75.73 -27.08
N LYS A 14 -5.53 75.09 -26.01
CA LYS A 14 -6.34 73.85 -26.09
C LYS A 14 -7.82 74.15 -25.87
N GLN A 15 -8.69 73.24 -26.30
CA GLN A 15 -10.15 73.41 -26.24
C GLN A 15 -10.73 73.60 -24.84
N TRP A 16 -10.11 73.00 -23.83
CA TRP A 16 -10.55 73.09 -22.44
C TRP A 16 -9.99 74.30 -21.69
N GLU A 17 -9.14 75.12 -22.33
CA GLU A 17 -8.50 76.27 -21.71
C GLU A 17 -9.30 77.55 -21.94
N THR A 18 -9.24 78.48 -20.99
CA THR A 18 -9.92 79.78 -21.12
C THR A 18 -9.03 80.76 -21.87
N ILE A 19 -9.45 81.12 -23.08
CA ILE A 19 -8.74 82.05 -23.98
C ILE A 19 -9.41 83.41 -23.95
N LEU A 20 -8.61 84.47 -23.81
CA LEU A 20 -9.05 85.85 -23.82
C LEU A 20 -8.42 86.59 -25.00
N SER A 21 -9.18 87.48 -25.62
CA SER A 21 -8.73 88.41 -26.65
C SER A 21 -8.65 89.82 -26.10
N THR A 22 -7.59 90.55 -26.44
CA THR A 22 -7.51 92.00 -26.22
C THR A 22 -8.31 92.76 -27.30
N THR A 23 -8.65 94.03 -27.08
CA THR A 23 -9.32 94.88 -28.10
C THR A 23 -8.60 94.94 -29.44
N CYS A 24 -7.27 94.79 -29.47
CA CYS A 24 -6.50 94.72 -30.71
C CYS A 24 -6.52 93.34 -31.40
N GLY A 25 -7.26 92.35 -30.87
CA GLY A 25 -7.51 91.05 -31.50
C GLY A 25 -6.53 89.92 -31.15
N HIS A 26 -5.49 90.17 -30.34
CA HIS A 26 -4.53 89.14 -29.94
C HIS A 26 -5.05 88.24 -28.81
N LEU A 27 -4.76 86.94 -28.92
CA LEU A 27 -5.25 85.90 -28.03
C LEU A 27 -4.21 85.47 -26.99
N PHE A 28 -4.66 85.19 -25.77
CA PHE A 28 -3.83 84.75 -24.66
C PHE A 28 -4.58 83.79 -23.74
N HIS A 29 -3.87 82.90 -23.03
CA HIS A 29 -4.45 82.21 -21.88
C HIS A 29 -4.88 83.25 -20.83
N SER A 30 -6.03 83.04 -20.20
CA SER A 30 -6.56 83.93 -19.16
C SER A 30 -5.51 84.28 -18.10
N ASN A 31 -4.79 83.29 -17.58
CA ASN A 31 -3.74 83.50 -16.58
C ASN A 31 -2.57 84.36 -17.11
N CYS A 32 -2.19 84.19 -18.37
CA CYS A 32 -1.09 84.93 -18.99
C CYS A 32 -1.40 86.41 -19.15
N ILE A 33 -2.58 86.74 -19.71
CA ILE A 33 -2.94 88.14 -19.93
C ILE A 33 -3.27 88.86 -18.61
N HIS A 34 -3.90 88.19 -17.64
CA HIS A 34 -4.15 88.81 -16.34
C HIS A 34 -2.85 89.11 -15.58
N LYS A 35 -1.87 88.19 -15.61
CA LYS A 35 -0.55 88.44 -15.01
C LYS A 35 0.14 89.63 -15.66
N TRP A 36 0.11 89.73 -16.99
CA TRP A 36 0.72 90.84 -17.71
C TRP A 36 0.05 92.18 -17.38
N LEU A 37 -1.28 92.22 -17.36
CA LEU A 37 -2.06 93.43 -17.08
C LEU A 37 -2.02 93.87 -15.60
N ASN A 38 -1.38 93.09 -14.71
CA ASN A 38 -1.05 93.56 -13.37
C ASN A 38 0.17 94.50 -13.35
N SER A 39 1.04 94.42 -14.36
CA SER A 39 2.29 95.20 -14.45
C SER A 39 2.36 96.11 -15.67
N SER A 40 1.44 96.00 -16.62
CA SER A 40 1.41 96.78 -17.86
C SER A 40 -0.03 97.11 -18.26
N THR A 41 -0.23 98.17 -19.02
CA THR A 41 -1.52 98.57 -19.60
C THR A 41 -1.53 98.43 -21.12
N THR A 42 -0.71 97.51 -21.65
CA THR A 42 -0.54 97.32 -23.09
C THR A 42 -0.62 95.84 -23.46
N CYS A 43 -1.02 95.56 -24.71
CA CYS A 43 -1.04 94.21 -25.25
C CYS A 43 0.39 93.62 -25.32
N PRO A 44 0.64 92.40 -24.80
CA PRO A 44 1.97 91.77 -24.85
C PRO A 44 2.54 91.61 -26.27
N GLN A 45 1.67 91.51 -27.28
CA GLN A 45 2.07 91.25 -28.67
C GLN A 45 2.38 92.55 -29.44
N CYS A 46 1.46 93.52 -29.40
CA CYS A 46 1.54 94.71 -30.27
C CYS A 46 1.67 96.04 -29.52
N ARG A 47 1.70 96.00 -28.18
CA ARG A 47 1.81 97.17 -27.29
C ARG A 47 0.67 98.20 -27.39
N HIS A 48 -0.43 97.87 -28.08
CA HIS A 48 -1.64 98.69 -28.07
C HIS A 48 -2.23 98.76 -26.67
N ASP A 49 -2.82 99.90 -26.29
CA ASP A 49 -3.42 100.09 -24.97
C ASP A 49 -4.49 99.02 -24.70
N CYS A 50 -4.38 98.39 -23.55
CA CYS A 50 -5.25 97.31 -23.12
C CYS A 50 -5.34 97.34 -21.60
N ASP A 51 -6.56 97.42 -21.08
CA ASP A 51 -6.82 97.34 -19.65
C ASP A 51 -7.56 96.04 -19.30
N LYS A 52 -7.79 95.84 -18.00
CA LYS A 52 -8.46 94.62 -17.49
C LYS A 52 -9.94 94.55 -17.83
N THR A 53 -10.54 95.66 -18.25
CA THR A 53 -11.96 95.77 -18.61
C THR A 53 -12.18 95.55 -20.11
N SER A 54 -11.12 95.73 -20.92
CA SER A 54 -11.13 95.65 -22.38
C SER A 54 -10.65 94.29 -22.92
N ILE A 55 -10.81 93.20 -22.15
CA ILE A 55 -10.49 91.83 -22.57
C ILE A 55 -11.76 90.99 -22.67
N ILE A 56 -11.89 90.26 -23.78
CA ILE A 56 -13.10 89.52 -24.14
C ILE A 56 -12.79 88.03 -24.14
N ARG A 57 -13.62 87.21 -23.48
CA ARG A 57 -13.49 85.75 -23.54
C ARG A 57 -13.87 85.24 -24.92
N VAL A 58 -12.99 84.45 -25.53
CA VAL A 58 -13.23 83.82 -26.83
C VAL A 58 -13.38 82.32 -26.66
N HIS A 59 -14.43 81.77 -27.25
CA HIS A 59 -14.65 80.33 -27.33
C HIS A 59 -14.21 79.84 -28.70
N LEU A 60 -13.02 79.22 -28.76
CA LEU A 60 -12.49 78.63 -29.99
C LEU A 60 -13.23 77.31 -30.27
N THR A 61 -13.89 77.20 -31.42
CA THR A 61 -14.50 75.96 -31.89
C THR A 61 -13.45 75.12 -32.61
N PHE A 62 -13.09 73.96 -32.04
CA PHE A 62 -12.14 73.02 -32.64
C PHE A 62 -12.93 71.99 -33.44
N ASN A 63 -12.73 71.97 -34.75
CA ASN A 63 -13.26 70.90 -35.59
C ASN A 63 -12.25 69.75 -35.60
N TYR A 64 -12.54 68.67 -34.87
CA TYR A 64 -11.73 67.46 -34.88
C TYR A 64 -12.33 66.48 -35.89
N GLU A 65 -11.75 66.40 -37.09
CA GLU A 65 -12.10 65.36 -38.05
C GLU A 65 -11.32 64.07 -37.74
N GLY A 66 -11.99 63.11 -37.09
CA GLY A 66 -11.46 61.76 -36.84
C GLY A 66 -11.68 61.25 -35.42
N GLU A 67 -11.70 59.93 -35.23
CA GLU A 67 -11.70 59.33 -33.89
C GLU A 67 -10.27 59.39 -33.31
N PRO A 68 -10.07 59.89 -32.07
CA PRO A 68 -8.74 59.92 -31.47
C PRO A 68 -8.13 58.51 -31.42
N GLU A 69 -6.88 58.36 -31.84
CA GLU A 69 -6.19 57.05 -31.90
C GLU A 69 -6.22 56.29 -30.55
N ALA A 70 -6.23 57.04 -29.44
CA ALA A 70 -6.39 56.49 -28.10
C ALA A 70 -7.72 55.73 -27.91
N VAL A 71 -8.81 56.20 -28.50
CA VAL A 71 -10.14 55.56 -28.40
C VAL A 71 -10.18 54.26 -29.21
N SER A 72 -9.55 54.23 -30.38
CA SER A 72 -9.41 53.00 -31.19
C SER A 72 -8.65 51.90 -30.43
N LYS A 73 -7.52 52.26 -29.80
CA LYS A 73 -6.74 51.33 -28.95
C LYS A 73 -7.56 50.80 -27.76
N LEU A 74 -8.35 51.66 -27.12
CA LEU A 74 -9.24 51.26 -26.02
C LEU A 74 -10.33 50.29 -26.49
N LYS A 75 -10.95 50.52 -27.65
CA LYS A 75 -11.94 49.60 -28.23
C LYS A 75 -11.34 48.21 -28.51
N GLN A 76 -10.11 48.16 -29.02
CA GLN A 76 -9.42 46.89 -29.25
C GLN A 76 -9.18 46.14 -27.93
N ALA A 77 -8.67 46.83 -26.90
CA ALA A 77 -8.42 46.24 -25.59
C ALA A 77 -9.73 45.70 -24.94
N ILE A 78 -10.85 46.41 -25.07
CA ILE A 78 -12.16 45.95 -24.58
C ILE A 78 -12.56 44.64 -25.26
N SER A 79 -12.38 44.53 -26.58
CA SER A 79 -12.68 43.29 -27.34
C SER A 79 -11.84 42.10 -26.86
N GLU A 80 -10.56 42.31 -26.56
CA GLU A 80 -9.66 41.28 -26.04
C GLU A 80 -10.03 40.83 -24.61
N ILE A 81 -10.42 41.78 -23.75
CA ILE A 81 -10.93 41.48 -22.41
C ILE A 81 -12.20 40.63 -22.50
N ASP A 82 -13.12 40.97 -23.40
CA ASP A 82 -14.37 40.24 -23.58
C ASP A 82 -14.13 38.80 -24.07
N LYS A 83 -13.17 38.60 -24.97
CA LYS A 83 -12.74 37.25 -25.38
C LYS A 83 -12.20 36.45 -24.19
N SER A 84 -11.26 37.03 -23.45
CA SER A 84 -10.63 36.38 -22.28
C SER A 84 -11.66 36.02 -21.20
N LYS A 85 -12.67 36.87 -21.00
CA LYS A 85 -13.76 36.63 -20.05
C LYS A 85 -14.62 35.42 -20.45
N ARG A 86 -14.87 35.21 -21.74
CA ARG A 86 -15.60 34.03 -22.25
C ARG A 86 -14.80 32.75 -22.02
N GLU A 87 -13.50 32.77 -22.30
CA GLU A 87 -12.60 31.63 -22.07
C GLU A 87 -12.53 31.25 -20.59
N LEU A 88 -12.36 32.24 -19.70
CA LEU A 88 -12.39 32.01 -18.25
C LEU A 88 -13.69 31.37 -17.78
N LYS A 89 -14.83 31.75 -18.36
CA LYS A 89 -16.12 31.14 -18.04
C LYS A 89 -16.14 29.66 -18.42
N LEU A 90 -15.63 29.33 -19.60
CA LEU A 90 -15.53 27.95 -20.10
C LEU A 90 -14.58 27.11 -19.24
N ILE A 91 -13.39 27.63 -18.93
CA ILE A 91 -12.41 26.97 -18.05
C ILE A 91 -13.02 26.70 -16.68
N LYS A 92 -13.70 27.69 -16.09
CA LYS A 92 -14.36 27.55 -14.79
C LYS A 92 -15.41 26.44 -14.79
N THR A 93 -16.19 26.29 -15.87
CA THR A 93 -17.13 25.17 -15.99
C THR A 93 -16.41 23.82 -16.12
N LYS A 94 -15.34 23.75 -16.91
CA LYS A 94 -14.56 22.53 -17.11
C LYS A 94 -13.89 22.07 -15.81
N CYS A 95 -13.29 22.99 -15.05
CA CYS A 95 -12.72 22.70 -13.73
C CYS A 95 -13.76 22.16 -12.74
N LYS A 96 -15.00 22.69 -12.74
CA LYS A 96 -16.07 22.18 -11.89
C LYS A 96 -16.44 20.73 -12.24
N MET A 97 -16.47 20.39 -13.53
CA MET A 97 -16.74 19.01 -13.98
C MET A 97 -15.61 18.07 -13.57
N LEU A 98 -14.35 18.43 -13.89
CA LEU A 98 -13.18 17.64 -13.51
C LEU A 98 -13.09 17.38 -12.00
N LYS A 99 -13.46 18.36 -11.17
CA LYS A 99 -13.49 18.19 -9.72
C LYS A 99 -14.50 17.11 -9.29
N ARG A 100 -15.72 17.11 -9.89
CA ARG A 100 -16.74 16.09 -9.61
C ARG A 100 -16.29 14.71 -10.06
N ASP A 101 -15.64 14.61 -11.21
CA ASP A 101 -15.16 13.33 -11.74
C ASP A 101 -14.02 12.78 -10.89
N ALA A 102 -13.09 13.63 -10.45
CA ALA A 102 -12.04 13.25 -9.51
C ALA A 102 -12.61 12.75 -8.17
N GLU A 103 -13.65 13.42 -7.63
CA GLU A 103 -14.34 12.98 -6.41
C GLU A 103 -15.03 11.62 -6.59
N LYS A 104 -15.69 11.38 -7.73
CA LYS A 104 -16.29 10.08 -8.04
C LYS A 104 -15.24 8.98 -8.15
N GLN A 105 -14.15 9.25 -8.86
CA GLN A 105 -13.06 8.29 -9.04
C GLN A 105 -12.38 7.97 -7.72
N SER A 106 -12.15 8.97 -6.87
CA SER A 106 -11.60 8.80 -5.52
C SER A 106 -12.47 7.86 -4.67
N LYS A 107 -13.80 8.02 -4.70
CA LYS A 107 -14.73 7.12 -4.00
C LYS A 107 -14.66 5.69 -4.53
N ALA A 108 -14.68 5.51 -5.85
CA ALA A 108 -14.58 4.19 -6.47
C ALA A 108 -13.26 3.48 -6.13
N SER A 109 -12.13 4.20 -6.19
CA SER A 109 -10.82 3.65 -5.80
C SER A 109 -10.75 3.26 -4.33
N LYS A 110 -11.43 3.99 -3.43
CA LYS A 110 -11.50 3.62 -2.02
C LYS A 110 -12.23 2.28 -1.82
N MET A 111 -13.38 2.10 -2.46
CA MET A 111 -14.16 0.85 -2.37
C MET A 111 -13.37 -0.36 -2.88
N LEU A 112 -12.71 -0.22 -4.04
CA LEU A 112 -11.87 -1.30 -4.59
C LEU A 112 -10.71 -1.68 -3.67
N ARG A 113 -10.10 -0.70 -2.98
CA ARG A 113 -9.03 -0.97 -2.01
C ARG A 113 -9.53 -1.76 -0.81
N GLU A 114 -10.71 -1.41 -0.29
CA GLU A 114 -11.34 -2.12 0.83
C GLU A 114 -11.66 -3.58 0.45
N GLU A 115 -12.18 -3.79 -0.77
CA GLU A 115 -12.45 -5.13 -1.30
C GLU A 115 -11.17 -5.96 -1.49
N SER A 116 -10.10 -5.38 -2.05
CA SER A 116 -8.79 -6.05 -2.19
C SER A 116 -8.24 -6.51 -0.85
N ASN A 117 -8.27 -5.62 0.16
CA ASN A 117 -7.81 -5.94 1.51
C ASN A 117 -8.63 -7.08 2.16
N MET A 118 -9.93 -7.16 1.88
CA MET A 118 -10.76 -8.27 2.35
C MET A 118 -10.31 -9.60 1.74
N TYR A 119 -10.08 -9.65 0.44
CA TYR A 119 -9.65 -10.88 -0.24
C TYR A 119 -8.25 -11.32 0.19
N GLU A 120 -7.32 -10.40 0.42
CA GLU A 120 -5.99 -10.73 0.95
C GLU A 120 -6.07 -11.44 2.31
N LYS A 121 -6.92 -10.94 3.23
CA LYS A 121 -7.16 -11.59 4.52
C LYS A 121 -7.71 -13.01 4.34
N LYS A 122 -8.68 -13.19 3.44
CA LYS A 122 -9.25 -14.52 3.13
C LYS A 122 -8.18 -15.48 2.57
N ILE A 123 -7.28 -15.01 1.71
CA ILE A 123 -6.19 -15.83 1.16
C ILE A 123 -5.26 -16.32 2.28
N ILE A 124 -4.89 -15.44 3.21
CA ILE A 124 -4.05 -15.81 4.36
C ILE A 124 -4.74 -16.88 5.21
N GLU A 125 -6.03 -16.69 5.50
CA GLU A 125 -6.83 -17.65 6.26
C GLU A 125 -6.89 -19.04 5.58
N ILE A 126 -7.14 -19.07 4.26
CA ILE A 126 -7.15 -20.30 3.47
C ILE A 126 -5.78 -20.99 3.50
N LYS A 127 -4.68 -20.24 3.37
CA LYS A 127 -3.31 -20.79 3.45
C LYS A 127 -3.02 -21.42 4.82
N ASN A 128 -3.41 -20.74 5.90
CA ASN A 128 -3.24 -21.25 7.26
C ASN A 128 -4.05 -22.53 7.48
N ASN A 129 -5.30 -22.56 7.02
CA ASN A 129 -6.15 -23.75 7.10
C ASN A 129 -5.60 -24.92 6.30
N LYS A 130 -5.06 -24.67 5.09
CA LYS A 130 -4.38 -25.69 4.29
C LYS A 130 -3.20 -26.30 5.04
N SER A 131 -2.30 -25.48 5.57
CA SER A 131 -1.15 -25.95 6.35
C SER A 131 -1.57 -26.76 7.58
N ARG A 132 -2.60 -26.31 8.30
CA ARG A 132 -3.16 -27.03 9.45
C ARG A 132 -3.74 -28.39 9.06
N ASN A 133 -4.46 -28.46 7.93
CA ASN A 133 -5.03 -29.71 7.42
C ASN A 133 -3.94 -30.68 6.95
N GLU A 134 -2.89 -30.20 6.30
CA GLU A 134 -1.73 -31.01 5.91
C GLU A 134 -1.00 -31.58 7.13
N MET A 135 -0.82 -30.77 8.18
CA MET A 135 -0.24 -31.24 9.45
C MET A 135 -1.14 -32.27 10.13
N LEU A 136 -2.46 -32.05 10.13
CA LEU A 136 -3.43 -32.99 10.69
C LEU A 136 -3.41 -34.32 9.95
N ALA A 137 -3.35 -34.30 8.61
CA ALA A 137 -3.24 -35.51 7.78
C ALA A 137 -1.97 -36.31 8.11
N ARG A 138 -0.81 -35.65 8.19
CA ARG A 138 0.44 -36.30 8.60
C ARG A 138 0.35 -36.92 9.99
N TYR A 139 -0.29 -36.21 10.94
CA TYR A 139 -0.49 -36.73 12.28
C TYR A 139 -1.41 -37.96 12.28
N THR A 140 -2.50 -37.95 11.53
CA THR A 140 -3.41 -39.10 11.42
C THR A 140 -2.73 -40.31 10.79
N ASP A 141 -1.96 -40.11 9.72
CA ASP A 141 -1.20 -41.18 9.05
C ASP A 141 -0.14 -41.78 9.97
N ALA A 142 0.59 -40.95 10.71
CA ALA A 142 1.55 -41.44 11.70
C ALA A 142 0.86 -42.19 12.85
N LYS A 143 -0.33 -41.76 13.27
CA LYS A 143 -1.11 -42.44 14.31
C LYS A 143 -1.58 -43.83 13.86
N THR A 144 -2.12 -43.94 12.64
CA THR A 144 -2.58 -45.22 12.08
C THR A 144 -1.40 -46.17 11.84
N TRP A 145 -0.28 -45.68 11.29
CA TRP A 145 0.93 -46.47 11.10
C TRP A 145 1.47 -47.02 12.43
N ASN A 146 1.55 -46.18 13.46
CA ASN A 146 1.97 -46.63 14.79
C ASN A 146 1.02 -47.69 15.38
N GLN A 147 -0.28 -47.58 15.12
CA GLN A 147 -1.26 -48.57 15.57
C GLN A 147 -1.08 -49.92 14.86
N SER A 148 -0.87 -49.91 13.53
CA SER A 148 -0.54 -51.12 12.76
C SER A 148 0.77 -51.76 13.24
N LEU A 149 1.80 -50.96 13.50
CA LEU A 149 3.09 -51.46 13.99
C LEU A 149 2.96 -52.14 15.36
N ILE A 150 2.13 -51.58 16.25
CA ILE A 150 1.83 -52.19 17.55
C ILE A 150 1.18 -53.58 17.36
N GLU A 151 0.25 -53.71 16.42
CA GLU A 151 -0.40 -55.00 16.11
C GLU A 151 0.61 -56.03 15.57
N ASP A 152 1.51 -55.61 14.68
CA ASP A 152 2.56 -56.49 14.15
C ASP A 152 3.52 -56.96 15.24
N VAL A 153 3.94 -56.06 16.12
CA VAL A 153 4.80 -56.43 17.26
C VAL A 153 4.08 -57.40 18.19
N LEU A 154 2.78 -57.18 18.49
CA LEU A 154 1.98 -58.13 19.27
C LEU A 154 1.96 -59.53 18.65
N ARG A 155 1.83 -59.61 17.33
CA ARG A 155 1.87 -60.89 16.59
C ARG A 155 3.22 -61.60 16.69
N ILE A 156 4.32 -60.85 16.63
CA ILE A 156 5.67 -61.42 16.79
C ILE A 156 5.88 -61.98 18.20
N ILE A 157 5.42 -61.25 19.23
CA ILE A 157 5.51 -61.69 20.62
C ILE A 157 4.73 -62.99 20.83
N GLU A 158 3.54 -63.11 20.23
CA GLU A 158 2.74 -64.32 20.32
C GLU A 158 3.47 -65.51 19.71
N LYS A 159 4.04 -65.35 18.51
CA LYS A 159 4.91 -66.38 17.90
C LYS A 159 6.10 -66.76 18.80
N LEU A 160 6.76 -65.77 19.42
CA LEU A 160 7.87 -66.06 20.34
C LEU A 160 7.39 -66.83 21.58
N SER A 161 6.22 -66.49 22.11
CA SER A 161 5.59 -67.21 23.22
C SER A 161 5.31 -68.67 22.87
N ASP A 162 4.83 -68.93 21.65
CA ASP A 162 4.55 -70.29 21.16
C ASP A 162 5.84 -71.11 21.05
N VAL A 163 6.90 -70.54 20.45
CA VAL A 163 8.20 -71.21 20.31
C VAL A 163 8.83 -71.51 21.68
N ILE A 164 8.74 -70.59 22.64
CA ILE A 164 9.22 -70.83 24.02
C ILE A 164 8.44 -71.96 24.70
N THR A 165 7.13 -72.05 24.43
CA THR A 165 6.26 -73.10 24.98
C THR A 165 6.61 -74.46 24.38
N GLU A 166 6.78 -74.54 23.06
CA GLU A 166 7.14 -75.76 22.34
C GLU A 166 8.54 -76.27 22.73
N TYR A 167 9.53 -75.36 22.78
CA TYR A 167 10.88 -75.70 23.24
C TYR A 167 10.87 -76.27 24.67
N GLY A 168 10.11 -75.66 25.58
CA GLY A 168 9.97 -76.15 26.96
C GLY A 168 9.40 -77.57 27.01
N ARG A 169 8.36 -77.87 26.21
CA ARG A 169 7.77 -79.22 26.12
C ARG A 169 8.78 -80.24 25.57
N ALA A 170 9.56 -79.87 24.56
CA ALA A 170 10.51 -80.77 23.89
C ALA A 170 11.72 -81.16 24.77
N ASN A 171 12.01 -80.40 25.83
CA ASN A 171 13.22 -80.54 26.64
C ASN A 171 13.01 -80.90 28.11
N GLY A 172 11.77 -81.18 28.55
CA GLY A 172 11.44 -81.77 29.85
C GLY A 172 12.09 -81.11 31.08
N SER A 173 13.34 -81.48 31.39
CA SER A 173 14.16 -81.10 32.56
C SER A 173 14.77 -79.68 32.52
N HIS A 174 14.61 -78.91 31.44
CA HIS A 174 15.10 -77.51 31.34
C HIS A 174 14.01 -76.44 31.54
N GLU A 175 12.90 -76.75 32.22
CA GLU A 175 11.82 -75.78 32.51
C GLU A 175 12.33 -74.50 33.22
N GLY A 176 13.30 -74.65 34.13
CA GLY A 176 13.89 -73.51 34.87
C GLY A 176 14.65 -72.52 33.98
N ALA A 177 15.24 -72.97 32.87
CA ALA A 177 15.99 -72.10 31.95
C ALA A 177 15.08 -71.21 31.08
N MET A 178 13.81 -71.60 30.92
CA MET A 178 12.81 -70.88 30.10
C MET A 178 12.02 -69.84 30.91
N GLY A 179 11.99 -69.94 32.24
CA GLY A 179 11.25 -69.04 33.14
C GLY A 179 11.54 -67.55 32.91
N PRO A 180 12.82 -67.12 32.86
CA PRO A 180 13.17 -65.72 32.62
C PRO A 180 12.65 -65.18 31.27
N HIS A 181 12.68 -66.01 30.22
CA HIS A 181 12.19 -65.63 28.89
C HIS A 181 10.66 -65.49 28.86
N ARG A 182 9.93 -66.40 29.52
CA ARG A 182 8.46 -66.31 29.65
C ARG A 182 8.02 -65.05 30.39
N ILE A 183 8.67 -64.74 31.51
CA ILE A 183 8.40 -63.52 32.30
C ILE A 183 8.69 -62.27 31.46
N ALA A 184 9.81 -62.25 30.74
CA ALA A 184 10.17 -61.11 29.90
C ALA A 184 9.17 -60.88 28.75
N VAL A 185 8.71 -61.94 28.08
CA VAL A 185 7.69 -61.88 27.03
C VAL A 185 6.33 -61.43 27.59
N ALA A 186 5.93 -61.92 28.77
CA ALA A 186 4.70 -61.50 29.43
C ALA A 186 4.73 -60.01 29.84
N ASN A 187 5.83 -59.56 30.44
CA ASN A 187 6.04 -58.15 30.78
C ASN A 187 6.01 -57.26 29.54
N PHE A 188 6.61 -57.72 28.43
CA PHE A 188 6.59 -57.01 27.17
C PHE A 188 5.17 -56.87 26.61
N LYS A 189 4.36 -57.95 26.63
CA LYS A 189 2.96 -57.94 26.21
C LYS A 189 2.11 -56.96 27.04
N THR A 190 2.31 -56.91 28.35
CA THR A 190 1.62 -55.97 29.25
C THR A 190 1.99 -54.53 28.95
N ASN A 191 3.27 -54.24 28.74
CA ASN A 191 3.74 -52.89 28.41
C ASN A 191 3.20 -52.36 27.08
N ILE A 192 3.05 -53.22 26.05
CA ILE A 192 2.43 -52.80 24.78
C ILE A 192 0.95 -52.47 24.96
N LYS A 193 0.20 -53.28 25.70
CA LYS A 193 -1.21 -53.00 26.00
C LYS A 193 -1.37 -51.68 26.76
N THR A 194 -0.45 -51.36 27.67
CA THR A 194 -0.42 -50.07 28.36
C THR A 194 -0.13 -48.92 27.40
N LEU A 195 0.82 -49.07 26.47
CA LEU A 195 1.09 -48.07 25.43
C LEU A 195 -0.09 -47.81 24.49
N SER A 196 -0.89 -48.84 24.19
CA SER A 196 -2.04 -48.73 23.27
C SER A 196 -3.26 -48.08 23.93
N ARG A 197 -3.45 -48.27 25.24
CA ARG A 197 -4.64 -47.79 25.98
C ARG A 197 -4.49 -46.43 26.65
N SER A 198 -3.27 -45.95 26.82
CA SER A 198 -3.00 -44.77 27.63
C SER A 198 -2.89 -43.47 26.82
N ASN A 199 -3.51 -42.39 27.34
CA ASN A 199 -3.34 -41.01 26.90
C ASN A 199 -1.99 -40.43 27.36
N LEU A 200 -0.90 -41.19 27.17
CA LEU A 200 0.45 -40.72 27.47
C LEU A 200 0.90 -39.68 26.43
N ASN A 201 1.66 -38.69 26.88
CA ASN A 201 2.32 -37.75 25.99
C ASN A 201 3.31 -38.46 25.07
N ILE A 202 3.59 -37.87 23.90
CA ILE A 202 4.40 -38.52 22.86
C ILE A 202 5.84 -38.80 23.31
N GLY A 203 6.44 -37.92 24.11
CA GLY A 203 7.79 -38.11 24.63
C GLY A 203 7.90 -39.32 25.57
N THR A 204 6.89 -39.53 26.41
CA THR A 204 6.78 -40.71 27.28
C THR A 204 6.55 -41.97 26.45
N LYS A 205 5.70 -41.92 25.42
CA LYS A 205 5.51 -43.06 24.49
C LYS A 205 6.80 -43.45 23.78
N VAL A 206 7.58 -42.47 23.31
CA VAL A 206 8.89 -42.71 22.66
C VAL A 206 9.89 -43.33 23.64
N LYS A 207 10.00 -42.81 24.86
CA LYS A 207 10.91 -43.36 25.89
C LYS A 207 10.57 -44.80 26.27
N ILE A 208 9.29 -45.08 26.49
CA ILE A 208 8.82 -46.43 26.79
C ILE A 208 9.10 -47.34 25.57
N GLY A 209 8.77 -46.90 24.35
CA GLY A 209 9.06 -47.65 23.12
C GLY A 209 10.55 -47.99 22.94
N GLN A 210 11.45 -47.03 23.19
CA GLN A 210 12.91 -47.26 23.11
C GLN A 210 13.39 -48.28 24.16
N SER A 211 12.92 -48.15 25.41
CA SER A 211 13.24 -49.11 26.48
C SER A 211 12.74 -50.51 26.14
N MET A 212 11.53 -50.61 25.60
CA MET A 212 10.92 -51.85 25.15
C MET A 212 11.75 -52.51 24.03
N THR A 213 12.08 -51.79 22.96
CA THR A 213 12.88 -52.33 21.86
C THR A 213 14.23 -52.87 22.33
N LYS A 214 14.89 -52.16 23.26
CA LYS A 214 16.16 -52.61 23.85
C LYS A 214 15.98 -53.93 24.61
N ASN A 215 14.94 -54.04 25.43
CA ASN A 215 14.67 -55.25 26.22
C ASN A 215 14.28 -56.43 25.33
N LEU A 216 13.44 -56.22 24.30
CA LEU A 216 13.06 -57.29 23.38
C LEU A 216 14.26 -57.84 22.61
N ARG A 217 15.17 -56.96 22.15
CA ARG A 217 16.41 -57.39 21.48
C ARG A 217 17.24 -58.32 22.36
N ILE A 218 17.40 -58.00 23.65
CA ILE A 218 18.13 -58.82 24.61
C ILE A 218 17.49 -60.21 24.74
N VAL A 219 16.16 -60.27 24.86
CA VAL A 219 15.41 -61.53 24.95
C VAL A 219 15.58 -62.38 23.69
N ILE A 220 15.46 -61.77 22.51
CA ILE A 220 15.62 -62.47 21.22
C ILE A 220 17.03 -63.05 21.07
N GLU A 221 18.07 -62.27 21.33
CA GLU A 221 19.45 -62.74 21.17
C GLU A 221 19.81 -63.84 22.18
N SER A 222 19.36 -63.70 23.42
CA SER A 222 19.57 -64.73 24.44
C SER A 222 18.87 -66.04 24.08
N PHE A 223 17.62 -65.96 23.61
CA PHE A 223 16.87 -67.15 23.18
C PHE A 223 17.47 -67.78 21.91
N ARG A 224 17.96 -66.97 20.97
CA ARG A 224 18.69 -67.44 19.78
C ARG A 224 19.95 -68.24 20.16
N GLY A 225 20.68 -67.81 21.19
CA GLY A 225 21.82 -68.55 21.74
C GLY A 225 21.42 -69.93 22.25
N LEU A 226 20.33 -70.02 23.02
CA LEU A 226 19.81 -71.27 23.56
C LEU A 226 19.35 -72.24 22.44
N LEU A 227 18.65 -71.72 21.42
CA LEU A 227 18.24 -72.52 20.27
C LEU A 227 19.45 -73.07 19.50
N LYS A 228 20.48 -72.27 19.26
CA LYS A 228 21.72 -72.74 18.61
C LYS A 228 22.39 -73.84 19.42
N ALA A 229 22.57 -73.65 20.73
CA ALA A 229 23.18 -74.65 21.61
C ALA A 229 22.39 -75.97 21.59
N TYR A 230 21.06 -75.89 21.60
CA TYR A 230 20.18 -77.04 21.53
C TYR A 230 20.30 -77.80 20.20
N VAL A 231 20.25 -77.10 19.06
CA VAL A 231 20.39 -77.72 17.74
C VAL A 231 21.75 -78.38 17.59
N THR A 232 22.83 -77.74 18.05
CA THR A 232 24.18 -78.32 18.04
C THR A 232 24.24 -79.59 18.88
N ARG A 233 23.70 -79.57 20.11
CA ARG A 233 23.66 -80.74 20.99
C ARG A 233 22.85 -81.89 20.37
N ARG A 234 21.68 -81.61 19.79
CA ARG A 234 20.87 -82.61 19.08
C ARG A 234 21.60 -83.21 17.87
N LYS A 235 22.34 -82.40 17.11
CA LYS A 235 23.17 -82.88 15.99
C LYS A 235 24.32 -83.76 16.47
N GLN A 236 24.97 -83.41 17.58
CA GLN A 236 26.03 -84.23 18.20
C GLN A 236 25.49 -85.58 18.69
N ILE A 237 24.34 -85.57 19.38
CA ILE A 237 23.64 -86.79 19.81
C ILE A 237 23.25 -87.66 18.61
N ALA A 238 22.69 -87.06 17.55
CA ALA A 238 22.30 -87.79 16.33
C ALA A 238 23.50 -88.31 15.52
N ALA A 239 24.66 -87.68 15.62
CA ALA A 239 25.91 -88.12 14.99
C ALA A 239 26.69 -89.14 15.85
N GLY A 240 26.16 -89.58 16.99
CA GLY A 240 26.80 -90.54 17.89
C GLY A 240 28.02 -89.99 18.64
N VAL A 241 28.26 -88.67 18.59
CA VAL A 241 29.37 -88.02 19.30
C VAL A 241 28.90 -87.74 20.72
N PHE A 242 29.22 -88.63 21.64
CA PHE A 242 29.04 -88.41 23.07
C PHE A 242 30.26 -87.65 23.62
N ILE A 243 30.03 -86.42 24.08
CA ILE A 243 30.85 -85.73 25.09
C ILE A 243 29.93 -85.48 26.28
#